data_AF-A0A6B3ENU8-F1
#
_entry.id   AF-A0A6B3ENU8-F1
#
_cell.length_a   1.000
_cell.length_b   1.000
_cell.length_c   1.000
_cell.angle_alpha   90.00
_cell.angle_beta   90.00
_cell.angle_gamma   90.00
#
_symmetry.space_group_name_H-M   'P 1'
#
loop_
_entity.id
_entity.type
_entity.pdbx_description
1 polymer ?
#
loop_
_entity_poly.entity_id
_entity_poly.type
_entity_poly.pdbx_seq_one_letter_code
_entity_poly.pdbx_strand_id
1 'polypeptide(L)'
;VADAVLRSRAGLSTGDRPIGSFLFLGPTGVGKTELARTLAEALFGSEDRMVRLDMSEYQERHTVSRLVGAPPGYVGHEEAGQLTEAVRRNPYSLLLLDEIEKAHPDVFNILLQVLDDGRLT
;
A
#
# COMPACT_ATOMS: atom_id res chain seq x y z
N VAL A 1 3.21 -1.83 -16.23
CA VAL A 1 2.23 -0.94 -15.58
C VAL A 1 1.01 -0.69 -16.45
N ALA A 2 1.18 -0.11 -17.66
CA ALA A 2 0.07 0.20 -18.57
C ALA A 2 -0.92 -0.96 -18.80
N ASP A 3 -0.44 -2.18 -19.04
CA ASP A 3 -1.32 -3.35 -19.27
C ASP A 3 -2.22 -3.73 -18.10
N ALA A 4 -1.76 -3.54 -16.86
CA ALA A 4 -2.58 -3.85 -15.68
C ALA A 4 -3.70 -2.81 -15.53
N VAL A 5 -3.36 -1.53 -15.76
CA VAL A 5 -4.31 -0.42 -15.76
C VAL A 5 -5.37 -0.62 -16.84
N LEU A 6 -4.95 -0.98 -18.06
CA LEU A 6 -5.86 -1.23 -19.18
C LEU A 6 -6.81 -2.40 -18.89
N ARG A 7 -6.30 -3.51 -18.34
CA ARG A 7 -7.11 -4.66 -17.95
C ARG A 7 -8.15 -4.32 -16.88
N SER A 8 -7.76 -3.55 -15.87
CA SER A 8 -8.69 -3.12 -14.81
C SER A 8 -9.77 -2.17 -15.36
N ARG A 9 -9.39 -1.15 -16.15
CA ARG A 9 -10.36 -0.24 -16.79
C ARG A 9 -11.31 -0.96 -17.76
N ALA A 10 -10.86 -2.05 -18.39
CA ALA A 10 -11.69 -2.88 -19.26
C ALA A 10 -12.57 -3.89 -18.50
N GLY A 11 -12.53 -3.94 -17.17
CA GLY A 11 -13.30 -4.89 -16.37
C GLY A 11 -12.82 -6.34 -16.48
N LEU A 12 -11.59 -6.55 -16.94
CA LEU A 12 -10.99 -7.88 -17.15
C LEU A 12 -10.16 -8.36 -15.95
N SER A 13 -10.14 -7.60 -14.85
CA SER A 13 -9.46 -7.97 -13.60
C SER A 13 -10.37 -8.81 -12.70
N THR A 14 -9.80 -9.78 -11.98
CA THR A 14 -10.51 -10.54 -10.94
C THR A 14 -10.92 -9.62 -9.79
N GLY A 15 -12.20 -9.67 -9.40
CA GLY A 15 -12.87 -8.63 -8.60
C GLY A 15 -12.34 -8.39 -7.18
N ASP A 16 -11.56 -9.32 -6.63
CA ASP A 16 -11.07 -9.25 -5.26
C ASP A 16 -9.58 -8.87 -5.15
N ARG A 17 -8.91 -8.47 -6.24
CA ARG A 17 -7.48 -8.12 -6.19
C ARG A 17 -7.22 -6.63 -6.45
N PRO A 18 -6.08 -6.08 -5.96
CA PRO A 18 -5.67 -4.73 -6.33
C PRO A 18 -5.60 -4.54 -7.86
N ILE A 19 -5.91 -3.33 -8.32
CA ILE A 19 -5.88 -2.92 -9.74
C ILE A 19 -4.54 -3.28 -10.41
N GLY A 20 -3.45 -3.15 -9.66
CA GLY A 20 -2.13 -3.60 -10.07
C GLY A 20 -1.17 -3.59 -8.89
N SER A 21 -0.29 -4.58 -8.87
CA SER A 21 0.74 -4.74 -7.85
C SER A 21 2.10 -4.77 -8.55
N PHE A 22 3.01 -3.90 -8.14
CA PHE A 22 4.31 -3.73 -8.78
C PHE A 22 5.42 -3.67 -7.72
N LEU A 23 6.59 -4.22 -8.06
CA LEU A 23 7.81 -4.08 -7.28
C LEU A 23 8.83 -3.31 -8.12
N PHE A 24 9.25 -2.15 -7.64
CA PHE A 24 10.27 -1.33 -8.29
C PHE A 24 11.61 -1.54 -7.61
N LEU A 25 12.58 -2.10 -8.35
CA LEU A 25 13.94 -2.35 -7.86
C LEU A 25 14.93 -1.46 -8.60
N GLY A 26 15.94 -0.97 -7.88
CA GLY A 26 17.03 -0.17 -8.44
C GLY A 26 17.68 0.73 -7.40
N PRO A 27 18.80 1.40 -7.72
CA PRO A 27 19.48 2.35 -6.82
C PRO A 27 18.58 3.50 -6.35
N THR A 28 19.05 4.26 -5.36
CA THR A 28 18.44 5.53 -4.97
C THR A 28 18.55 6.54 -6.11
N GLY A 29 17.60 7.48 -6.19
CA GLY A 29 17.62 8.56 -7.19
C GLY A 29 17.18 8.18 -8.61
N VAL A 30 16.89 6.91 -8.93
CA VAL A 30 16.44 6.49 -10.28
C VAL A 30 14.98 6.81 -10.61
N GLY A 31 14.26 7.51 -9.73
CA GLY A 31 12.88 7.96 -10.00
C GLY A 31 11.77 6.98 -9.64
N LYS A 32 12.01 5.98 -8.79
CA LYS A 32 10.97 5.01 -8.35
C LYS A 32 9.75 5.70 -7.72
N THR A 33 9.99 6.61 -6.79
CA THR A 33 8.95 7.41 -6.11
C THR A 33 8.27 8.38 -7.08
N GLU A 34 9.03 8.95 -8.01
CA GLU A 34 8.51 9.90 -9.00
C GLU A 34 7.55 9.22 -9.99
N LEU A 35 7.87 7.98 -10.39
CA LEU A 35 6.97 7.16 -11.18
C LEU A 35 5.64 6.90 -10.44
N ALA A 36 5.69 6.60 -9.14
CA ALA A 36 4.49 6.39 -8.34
C ALA A 36 3.62 7.66 -8.26
N ARG A 37 4.22 8.82 -8.03
CA ARG A 37 3.55 10.14 -8.03
C ARG A 37 2.87 10.42 -9.38
N THR A 38 3.62 10.25 -10.48
CA THR A 38 3.11 10.44 -11.84
C THR A 38 1.96 9.48 -12.15
N LEU A 39 2.03 8.24 -11.67
CA LEU A 39 0.95 7.26 -11.83
C LEU A 39 -0.29 7.65 -11.02
N ALA A 40 -0.14 8.21 -9.82
CA ALA A 40 -1.29 8.66 -9.03
C ALA A 40 -2.06 9.77 -9.77
N GLU A 41 -1.34 10.76 -10.30
CA GLU A 41 -1.90 11.82 -11.14
C GLU A 41 -2.59 11.23 -12.39
N ALA A 42 -1.89 10.38 -13.16
CA ALA A 42 -2.41 9.84 -14.42
C ALA A 42 -3.63 8.90 -14.24
N LEU A 43 -3.69 8.16 -13.12
CA LEU A 43 -4.74 7.17 -12.88
C LEU A 43 -5.93 7.73 -12.11
N PHE A 44 -5.67 8.60 -11.14
CA PHE A 44 -6.66 9.08 -10.17
C PHE A 44 -6.88 10.60 -10.21
N GLY A 45 -6.18 11.32 -11.09
CA GLY A 45 -6.37 12.75 -11.37
C GLY A 45 -5.79 13.69 -10.31
N SER A 46 -5.00 13.18 -9.38
CA SER A 46 -4.30 13.98 -8.36
C SER A 46 -3.18 13.16 -7.71
N GLU A 47 -2.01 13.76 -7.52
CA GLU A 47 -0.93 13.20 -6.70
C GLU A 47 -1.34 12.92 -5.24
N ASP A 48 -2.32 13.67 -4.70
CA ASP A 48 -2.83 13.49 -3.32
C ASP A 48 -3.58 12.16 -3.14
N ARG A 49 -3.87 11.46 -4.25
CA ARG A 49 -4.40 10.09 -4.24
C ARG A 49 -3.31 9.07 -3.94
N MET A 50 -2.05 9.48 -3.78
CA MET A 50 -0.98 8.60 -3.34
C MET A 50 -0.93 8.55 -1.80
N VAL A 51 -1.13 7.37 -1.23
CA VAL A 51 -0.82 7.07 0.16
C VAL A 51 0.61 6.55 0.21
N ARG A 52 1.52 7.29 0.84
CA ARG A 52 2.92 6.88 1.01
C ARG A 52 3.16 6.42 2.44
N LEU A 53 3.74 5.24 2.58
CA LEU A 53 4.19 4.69 3.85
C LEU A 53 5.70 4.40 3.76
N ASP A 54 6.46 4.93 4.70
CA ASP A 54 7.89 4.66 4.85
C ASP A 54 8.07 3.38 5.67
N MET A 55 8.58 2.32 5.03
CA MET A 55 8.75 1.03 5.68
C MET A 55 9.88 1.00 6.71
N SER A 56 10.75 2.01 6.72
CA SER A 56 11.73 2.20 7.79
C SER A 56 11.09 2.48 9.15
N GLU A 57 9.86 3.00 9.21
CA GLU A 57 9.11 3.17 10.48
C GLU A 57 8.59 1.83 11.05
N TYR A 58 8.59 0.78 10.24
CA TYR A 58 8.01 -0.54 10.54
C TYR A 58 9.05 -1.62 10.75
N GLN A 59 10.26 -1.25 11.17
CA GLN A 59 11.38 -2.17 11.45
C GLN A 59 11.13 -3.08 12.66
N GLU A 60 10.30 -2.64 13.60
CA GLU A 60 10.06 -3.35 14.85
C GLU A 60 8.69 -4.03 14.86
N ARG A 61 8.62 -5.22 15.46
CA ARG A 61 7.38 -6.01 15.50
C ARG A 61 6.18 -5.25 16.07
N HIS A 62 6.41 -4.43 17.09
CA HIS A 62 5.34 -3.67 17.75
C HIS A 62 4.89 -2.44 16.94
N THR A 63 5.66 -1.98 15.96
CA THR A 63 5.24 -0.88 15.08
C THR A 63 4.39 -1.39 13.90
N VAL A 64 4.50 -2.68 13.54
CA VAL A 64 3.66 -3.32 12.51
C VAL A 64 2.16 -3.18 12.81
N SER A 65 1.76 -3.30 14.08
CA SER A 65 0.34 -3.13 14.46
C SER A 65 -0.19 -1.72 14.17
N ARG A 66 0.66 -0.70 14.04
CA ARG A 66 0.23 0.65 13.66
C ARG A 66 -0.25 0.74 12.21
N LEU A 67 0.14 -0.20 11.33
CA LEU A 67 -0.36 -0.23 9.94
C LEU A 67 -1.85 -0.52 9.89
N VAL A 68 -2.30 -1.54 10.63
CA VAL A 68 -3.67 -2.07 10.55
C VAL A 68 -4.54 -1.76 11.78
N GLY A 69 -3.92 -1.37 12.89
CA GLY A 69 -4.54 -1.20 14.19
C GLY A 69 -4.11 -2.32 15.15
N ALA A 70 -4.03 -2.01 16.45
CA ALA A 70 -3.74 -3.02 17.45
C ALA A 70 -5.00 -3.84 17.78
N PRO A 71 -4.88 -5.14 18.10
CA PRO A 71 -6.02 -5.95 18.53
C PRO A 71 -6.54 -5.54 19.92
N PRO A 72 -7.79 -5.90 20.27
CA PRO A 72 -8.37 -5.60 21.58
C PRO A 72 -7.46 -6.03 22.73
N GLY A 73 -7.22 -5.14 23.69
CA GLY A 73 -6.36 -5.40 24.85
C GLY A 73 -4.89 -4.99 24.68
N TYR A 74 -4.50 -4.42 23.52
CA TYR A 74 -3.16 -3.87 23.28
C TYR A 74 -3.18 -2.33 23.26
N VAL A 75 -2.04 -1.71 23.59
CA VAL A 75 -1.87 -0.24 23.45
C VAL A 75 -2.03 0.16 21.99
N GLY A 76 -2.85 1.18 21.73
CA GLY A 76 -3.20 1.62 20.38
C GLY A 76 -4.38 0.87 19.75
N HIS A 77 -5.17 0.12 20.52
CA HIS A 77 -6.36 -0.55 19.98
C HIS A 77 -7.45 0.44 19.53
N GLU A 78 -7.59 1.56 20.22
CA GLU A 78 -8.51 2.64 19.83
C GLU A 78 -7.94 3.52 18.70
N GLU A 79 -6.65 3.37 18.40
CA GLU A 79 -6.00 4.05 17.28
C GLU A 79 -6.23 3.24 16.00
N ALA A 80 -6.91 3.87 15.05
CA ALA A 80 -7.17 3.23 13.78
C ALA A 80 -5.87 3.16 12.95
N GLY A 81 -5.64 2.01 12.30
CA GLY A 81 -4.39 1.74 11.59
C GLY A 81 -4.13 2.75 10.47
N GLN A 82 -2.87 3.14 10.29
CA GLN A 82 -2.48 4.14 9.30
C GLN A 82 -2.89 3.74 7.88
N LEU A 83 -2.65 2.49 7.48
CA LEU A 83 -3.01 1.97 6.16
C LEU A 83 -4.52 1.84 6.04
N THR A 84 -5.17 1.19 7.01
CA THR A 84 -6.61 0.91 6.99
C THR A 84 -7.42 2.21 6.95
N GLU A 85 -7.04 3.23 7.70
CA GLU A 85 -7.73 4.53 7.69
C GLU A 85 -7.46 5.34 6.43
N ALA A 86 -6.21 5.36 5.94
CA ALA A 86 -5.88 6.08 4.72
C ALA A 86 -6.70 5.55 3.53
N VAL A 87 -6.78 4.23 3.39
CA VAL A 87 -7.57 3.57 2.34
C VAL A 87 -9.07 3.71 2.59
N ARG A 88 -9.54 3.63 3.85
CA ARG A 88 -10.97 3.85 4.17
C ARG A 88 -11.44 5.24 3.77
N ARG A 89 -10.63 6.27 4.00
CA ARG A 89 -10.94 7.66 3.61
C ARG A 89 -10.81 7.89 2.10
N ASN A 90 -9.87 7.20 1.45
CA ASN A 90 -9.61 7.31 0.01
C ASN A 90 -9.49 5.93 -0.65
N PRO A 91 -10.61 5.23 -0.93
CA PRO A 91 -10.57 3.86 -1.45
C PRO A 91 -9.93 3.71 -2.84
N TYR A 92 -9.97 4.78 -3.64
CA TYR A 92 -9.34 4.86 -4.95
C TYR A 92 -8.02 5.63 -4.84
N SER A 93 -6.98 4.93 -4.39
CA SER A 93 -5.66 5.49 -4.11
C SER A 93 -4.53 4.62 -4.65
N LEU A 94 -3.37 5.23 -4.90
CA LEU A 94 -2.11 4.52 -5.12
C LEU A 94 -1.41 4.32 -3.77
N LEU A 95 -1.17 3.08 -3.38
CA LEU A 95 -0.36 2.78 -2.18
C LEU A 95 1.11 2.64 -2.57
N LEU A 96 1.97 3.49 -2.01
CA LEU A 96 3.42 3.40 -2.15
C LEU A 96 4.04 2.94 -0.82
N LEU A 97 4.71 1.80 -0.86
CA LEU A 97 5.53 1.27 0.23
C LEU A 97 7.00 1.56 -0.09
N ASP A 98 7.56 2.60 0.51
CA ASP A 98 8.94 3.02 0.27
C ASP A 98 9.90 2.25 1.16
N GLU A 99 11.12 1.98 0.68
CA GLU A 99 12.16 1.22 1.41
C GLU A 99 11.67 -0.13 2.00
N ILE A 100 10.86 -0.88 1.24
CA ILE A 100 10.22 -2.13 1.71
C ILE A 100 11.19 -3.16 2.29
N GLU A 101 12.45 -3.16 1.86
CA GLU A 101 13.49 -4.03 2.40
C GLU A 101 13.84 -3.75 3.87
N LYS A 102 13.41 -2.60 4.41
CA LYS A 102 13.59 -2.20 5.81
C LYS A 102 12.45 -2.67 6.72
N ALA A 103 11.31 -3.08 6.16
CA ALA A 103 10.17 -3.52 6.94
C ALA A 103 10.49 -4.76 7.80
N HIS A 104 9.84 -4.86 8.96
CA HIS A 104 9.81 -6.11 9.72
C HIS A 104 9.15 -7.23 8.89
N PRO A 105 9.61 -8.49 8.96
CA PRO A 105 9.04 -9.61 8.22
C PRO A 105 7.52 -9.78 8.35
N ASP A 106 6.95 -9.45 9.51
CA ASP A 106 5.50 -9.52 9.75
C ASP A 106 4.68 -8.58 8.84
N VAL A 107 5.27 -7.50 8.31
CA VAL A 107 4.62 -6.63 7.32
C VAL A 107 4.29 -7.40 6.05
N PHE A 108 5.18 -8.31 5.61
CA PHE A 108 4.97 -9.08 4.39
C PHE A 108 3.76 -10.01 4.50
N ASN A 109 3.45 -10.54 5.70
CA ASN A 109 2.26 -11.36 5.91
C ASN A 109 0.97 -10.56 5.64
N ILE A 110 0.94 -9.30 6.08
CA ILE A 110 -0.16 -8.37 5.82
C ILE A 110 -0.25 -8.09 4.31
N LEU A 111 0.89 -7.82 3.66
CA LEU A 111 0.91 -7.55 2.22
C LEU A 111 0.46 -8.75 1.39
N LEU A 112 0.81 -9.98 1.78
CA LEU A 112 0.34 -11.18 1.08
C LEU A 112 -1.19 -11.26 1.08
N GLN A 113 -1.84 -11.00 2.22
CA GLN A 113 -3.31 -10.96 2.29
C GLN A 113 -3.90 -9.89 1.35
N VAL A 114 -3.30 -8.70 1.31
CA VAL A 114 -3.74 -7.63 0.39
C VAL A 114 -3.56 -8.02 -1.07
N LEU A 115 -2.44 -8.66 -1.41
CA LEU A 115 -2.11 -9.04 -2.79
C LEU A 115 -2.97 -10.21 -3.29
N ASP A 116 -3.34 -11.13 -2.40
CA ASP A 116 -4.12 -12.32 -2.74
C ASP A 116 -5.63 -12.03 -2.77
N ASP A 117 -6.15 -11.41 -1.70
CA ASP A 117 -7.59 -11.26 -1.42
C ASP A 117 -8.09 -9.81 -1.43
N GLY A 118 -7.19 -8.82 -1.60
CA GLY A 118 -7.55 -7.40 -1.69
C GLY A 118 -8.21 -6.83 -0.43
N ARG A 119 -8.09 -7.52 0.71
CA ARG A 119 -8.78 -7.20 1.95
C ARG A 119 -7.83 -7.22 3.14
N LEU A 120 -8.13 -6.36 4.11
CA LEU A 120 -7.54 -6.33 5.44
C LEU A 120 -8.70 -6.33 6.45
N THR A 121 -8.57 -7.12 7.50
CA THR A 121 -9.60 -7.30 8.55
C THR A 121 -9.05 -6.99 9.92
#